data_AF-A0ABC9QV40-F1
#
_entry.id   AF-A0ABC9QV40-F1
#
_cell.length_a   1.000
_cell.length_b   1.000
_cell.length_c   1.000
_cell.angle_alpha   90.00
_cell.angle_beta   90.00
_cell.angle_gamma   90.00
#
_symmetry.space_group_name_H-M   'P 1'
#
loop_
_entity.id
_entity.type
_entity.pdbx_description
1 polymer ?
#
loop_
_entity_poly.entity_id
_entity_poly.type
_entity_poly.pdbx_seq_one_letter_code
_entity_poly.pdbx_strand_id
1 'polypeptide(L)' 'MAAAHVAGAASLIFEKNPYLSNKKVREIMNKTAISLGDVFEYGNGKININAALYIHIECT' A
#
# COMPACT_ATOMS: atom_id res chain seq x y z
N MET A 1 -7.51 -6.67 14.33
CA MET A 1 -6.79 -5.38 14.40
C MET A 1 -6.00 -5.01 13.13
N ALA A 2 -5.61 -5.96 12.26
CA ALA A 2 -4.88 -5.65 11.00
C ALA A 2 -5.71 -4.86 9.96
N ALA A 3 -6.99 -5.22 9.76
CA ALA A 3 -7.84 -4.61 8.74
C ALA A 3 -7.96 -3.08 8.89
N ALA A 4 -8.25 -2.59 10.11
CA ALA A 4 -8.36 -1.15 10.37
C ALA A 4 -7.03 -0.41 10.15
N HIS A 5 -5.90 -1.04 10.48
CA HIS A 5 -4.58 -0.46 10.26
C HIS A 5 -4.26 -0.30 8.77
N VAL A 6 -4.56 -1.32 7.97
CA VAL A 6 -4.41 -1.26 6.50
C VAL A 6 -5.38 -0.25 5.88
N ALA A 7 -6.61 -0.16 6.38
CA ALA A 7 -7.58 0.84 5.93
C ALA A 7 -7.08 2.27 6.21
N GLY A 8 -6.56 2.54 7.41
CA GLY A 8 -5.96 3.84 7.74
C GLY A 8 -4.76 4.19 6.87
N ALA A 9 -3.88 3.21 6.58
CA ALA A 9 -2.78 3.39 5.64
C ALA A 9 -3.26 3.74 4.22
N ALA A 10 -4.32 3.07 3.74
CA ALA A 10 -4.92 3.36 2.45
C ALA A 10 -5.51 4.79 2.40
N SER A 11 -6.13 5.24 3.49
CA SER A 11 -6.63 6.62 3.61
C SER A 11 -5.52 7.66 3.48
N LEU A 12 -4.35 7.45 4.10
CA LEU A 12 -3.22 8.38 3.98
C LEU A 12 -2.66 8.45 2.54
N ILE A 13 -2.58 7.31 1.85
CA ILE A 13 -2.15 7.25 0.45
C ILE A 13 -3.14 8.01 -0.44
N PHE A 14 -4.44 7.82 -0.20
CA PHE A 14 -5.50 8.50 -0.95
C PHE A 14 -5.56 10.00 -0.63
N GLU A 15 -5.35 10.40 0.62
CA GLU A 15 -5.28 11.81 1.03
C GLU A 15 -4.14 12.55 0.32
N LYS A 16 -2.98 11.90 0.18
CA LYS A 16 -1.82 12.48 -0.52
C LYS A 16 -2.08 12.72 -2.01
N ASN A 17 -2.92 11.89 -2.64
CA ASN A 17 -3.36 12.10 -4.02
C ASN A 17 -4.81 11.59 -4.21
N PRO A 18 -5.83 12.47 -4.02
CA PRO A 18 -7.24 12.10 -4.11
C PRO A 18 -7.72 11.70 -5.51
N TYR A 19 -6.89 11.89 -6.55
CA TYR A 19 -7.19 11.48 -7.92
C TYR A 19 -6.82 10.02 -8.20
N LEU A 20 -6.16 9.33 -7.26
CA LEU A 20 -5.85 7.92 -7.41
C LEU A 20 -7.13 7.08 -7.42
N SER A 21 -7.23 6.16 -8.38
CA SER A 21 -8.25 5.12 -8.31
C SER A 21 -7.96 4.16 -7.16
N ASN A 22 -9.00 3.52 -6.62
CA ASN A 22 -8.87 2.48 -5.60
C ASN A 22 -7.88 1.36 -6.01
N LYS A 23 -7.85 0.99 -7.30
CA LYS A 23 -6.92 0.03 -7.88
C LYS A 23 -5.48 0.51 -7.75
N LYS A 24 -5.24 1.81 -8.00
CA LYS A 24 -3.89 2.39 -7.89
C LYS A 24 -3.43 2.49 -6.45
N VAL A 25 -4.31 2.87 -5.52
CA VAL A 25 -4.02 2.83 -4.08
C VAL A 25 -3.62 1.41 -3.65
N ARG A 26 -4.38 0.39 -4.07
CA ARG A 26 -4.05 -1.01 -3.80
C ARG A 26 -2.72 -1.45 -4.41
N GLU A 27 -2.45 -1.04 -5.65
CA GLU A 27 -1.19 -1.33 -6.33
C GLU A 27 0.01 -0.76 -5.58
N ILE A 28 -0.07 0.50 -5.13
CA ILE A 28 0.97 1.15 -4.31
C ILE A 28 1.22 0.37 -3.03
N MET A 29 0.17 0.02 -2.29
CA MET A 29 0.28 -0.76 -1.05
C MET A 29 0.97 -2.11 -1.28
N ASN A 30 0.60 -2.81 -2.36
CA ASN A 30 1.18 -4.12 -2.68
C ASN A 30 2.65 -4.00 -3.12
N LYS A 31 2.99 -3.01 -3.95
CA LYS A 31 4.37 -2.82 -4.46
C LYS A 31 5.36 -2.40 -3.39
N THR A 32 4.88 -1.75 -2.34
CA THR A 32 5.73 -1.20 -1.28
C THR A 32 5.78 -2.06 -0.02
N ALA A 33 4.98 -3.11 0.05
CA ALA A 33 4.94 -4.01 1.19
C ALA A 33 6.30 -4.70 1.41
N ILE A 34 6.66 -4.87 2.68
CA ILE A 34 7.86 -5.61 3.09
C ILE A 34 7.47 -7.08 3.16
N SER A 35 8.02 -7.90 2.26
CA SER A 35 7.79 -9.35 2.26
C SER A 35 8.17 -9.97 3.60
N LEU A 36 7.30 -10.85 4.10
CA LEU A 36 7.48 -11.55 5.39
C LEU A 36 7.66 -13.07 5.23
N GLY A 37 7.68 -13.58 4.01
CA GLY A 37 7.82 -15.02 3.75
C GLY A 37 6.69 -15.55 2.87
N ASP A 38 5.99 -16.58 3.35
CA ASP A 38 5.00 -17.32 2.57
C ASP A 38 3.81 -16.43 2.15
N VAL A 39 3.45 -16.52 0.87
CA VAL A 39 2.41 -15.67 0.26
C VAL A 39 1.01 -16.06 0.73
N PHE A 40 0.76 -17.32 1.09
CA PHE A 40 -0.52 -17.77 1.62
C PHE A 40 -0.74 -17.31 3.06
N GLU A 41 0.33 -17.08 3.82
CA GLU A 41 0.27 -16.55 5.19
C GLU A 41 0.25 -15.02 5.23
N TYR A 42 1.06 -14.35 4.39
CA TYR A 42 1.31 -12.90 4.50
C TYR A 42 0.95 -12.08 3.25
N GLY A 43 0.53 -12.72 2.16
CA GLY A 43 0.28 -12.04 0.88
C GLY A 43 1.54 -11.33 0.39
N ASN A 44 1.45 -10.02 0.14
CA ASN A 44 2.61 -9.19 -0.23
C ASN A 44 3.48 -8.78 0.97
N GLY A 45 3.11 -9.20 2.19
CA GLY A 45 3.81 -8.89 3.43
C GLY A 45 3.22 -7.71 4.20
N LYS A 46 4.05 -7.07 5.02
CA LYS A 46 3.64 -5.97 5.91
C LYS A 46 3.59 -4.66 5.16
N ILE A 47 2.51 -3.88 5.36
CA ILE A 47 2.37 -2.55 4.78
C ILE A 47 3.54 -1.63 5.18
N ASN A 48 4.09 -0.90 4.22
CA ASN A 48 5.16 0.09 4.43
C ASN A 48 4.65 1.48 4.04
N ILE A 49 4.17 2.23 5.02
CA ILE A 49 3.55 3.55 4.80
C ILE A 49 4.57 4.55 4.25
N ASN A 50 5.81 4.54 4.73
CA ASN A 50 6.84 5.45 4.25
C ASN A 50 7.14 5.19 2.76
N ALA A 51 7.38 3.93 2.39
CA ALA A 51 7.58 3.60 0.98
C ALA A 51 6.34 3.92 0.13
N ALA A 52 5.14 3.62 0.61
CA ALA A 52 3.88 3.91 -0.09
C ALA A 52 3.64 5.41 -0.34
N LEU A 53 4.03 6.28 0.61
CA LEU A 53 3.85 7.71 0.46
C LEU A 53 4.90 8.34 -0.45
N TYR A 54 6.13 7.83 -0.48
CA TYR A 54 7.23 8.44 -1.24
C TYR A 54 7.64 7.65 -2.49
N ILE A 55 6.88 6.62 -2.87
CA ILE A 55 7.14 5.92 -4.13
C ILE A 55 6.94 6.86 -5.31
N HIS A 56 8.01 7.03 -6.10
CA HIS A 56 7.91 7.67 -7.40
C HIS A 56 7.31 6.66 -8.37
N ILE A 57 6.03 6.80 -8.64
CA ILE A 57 5.35 6.02 -9.68
C ILE A 57 5.78 6.62 -11.00
N GLU A 58 6.73 5.97 -11.68
CA GLU A 58 6.98 6.27 -13.08
C GLU A 58 5.68 6.03 -13.86
N CYS A 59 5.20 7.08 -14.50
CA CYS A 59 4.00 7.06 -15.34
C CYS A 59 4.40 6.45 -16.69
N THR A 60 4.39 5.12 -16.78
CA THR A 60 4.44 4.39 -18.07
C THR A 60 3.04 3.97 -18.49
#